data_AF-A0A7Y5DL59-F1
#
_entry.id   AF-A0A7Y5DL59-F1
#
_cell.length_a   1.000
_cell.length_b   1.000
_cell.length_c   1.000
_cell.angle_alpha   90.00
_cell.angle_beta   90.00
_cell.angle_gamma   90.00
#
_symmetry.space_group_name_H-M   'P 1'
#
loop_
_entity.id
_entity.type
_entity.pdbx_description
1 polymer ?
#
loop_
_entity_poly.entity_id
_entity_poly.type
_entity_poly.pdbx_seq_one_letter_code
_entity_poly.pdbx_strand_id
1 'polypeptide(L)'
;MRAEPQAAPCIPDPVILDLAPWLADPVHPAPFPAAELRFRNRRWDGSVGLDGLDDSQWVEHFARFAPLPGNLPQPLALRYHGHQFRVYNPELGDGRGFLFAQLRDGHGRLLDLGTKGSGQTPWSRDGDGRLTLKGAVREILATEMLEALGVNTSKTFSVIETGEELFRQDEPSPARSAVLVRLSHGHIRIGTFQRLVYLDEP
;
A
#
# COMPACT_ATOMS: atom_id res chain seq x y z
N MET A 1 4.96 8.09 26.01
CA MET A 1 4.19 8.24 24.75
C MET A 1 5.09 8.89 23.73
N ARG A 2 5.18 8.35 22.50
CA ARG A 2 5.78 9.11 21.39
C ARG A 2 4.93 10.35 21.14
N ALA A 3 5.58 11.46 20.78
CA ALA A 3 4.86 12.66 20.36
C ALA A 3 3.97 12.34 19.15
N GLU A 4 2.80 12.96 19.08
CA GLU A 4 1.96 12.84 17.90
C GLU A 4 2.68 13.40 16.67
N PRO A 5 2.48 12.79 15.49
CA PRO A 5 3.03 13.33 14.26
C PRO A 5 2.45 14.75 14.03
N GLN A 6 3.32 15.70 13.73
CA GLN A 6 2.93 17.10 13.53
C GLN A 6 2.53 17.32 12.08
N ALA A 7 1.59 18.23 11.84
CA ALA A 7 1.20 18.63 10.51
C ALA A 7 2.40 19.18 9.71
N ALA A 8 2.47 18.85 8.44
CA ALA A 8 3.55 19.23 7.53
C ALA A 8 2.98 19.48 6.13
N PRO A 9 3.65 20.30 5.29
CA PRO A 9 3.24 20.45 3.90
C PRO A 9 3.38 19.13 3.14
N CYS A 10 2.53 18.93 2.14
CA CYS A 10 2.67 17.81 1.21
C CYS A 10 3.86 18.08 0.29
N ILE A 11 4.88 17.21 0.38
CA ILE A 11 6.08 17.27 -0.45
C ILE A 11 6.17 15.96 -1.24
N PRO A 12 5.67 15.91 -2.48
CA PRO A 12 5.82 14.74 -3.35
C PRO A 12 7.30 14.48 -3.64
N ASP A 13 7.72 13.21 -3.61
CA ASP A 13 9.09 12.83 -3.95
C ASP A 13 9.16 11.40 -4.52
N PRO A 14 8.75 11.19 -5.78
CA PRO A 14 8.61 9.86 -6.40
C PRO A 14 9.95 9.25 -6.85
N VAL A 15 10.93 9.18 -5.95
CA VAL A 15 12.29 8.65 -6.22
C VAL A 15 12.33 7.20 -6.71
N ILE A 16 11.26 6.42 -6.46
CA ILE A 16 11.13 5.05 -6.99
C ILE A 16 11.16 5.02 -8.51
N LEU A 17 10.79 6.12 -9.19
CA LEU A 17 10.81 6.20 -10.65
C LEU A 17 12.23 6.00 -11.22
N ASP A 18 13.27 6.39 -10.48
CA ASP A 18 14.67 6.17 -10.88
C ASP A 18 15.05 4.68 -10.84
N LEU A 19 14.37 3.89 -10.01
CA LEU A 19 14.61 2.45 -9.85
C LEU A 19 13.61 1.60 -10.63
N ALA A 20 12.47 2.17 -11.03
CA ALA A 20 11.35 1.49 -11.65
C ALA A 20 11.73 0.60 -12.85
N PRO A 21 12.64 0.99 -13.78
CA PRO A 21 12.96 0.18 -14.95
C PRO A 21 13.35 -1.28 -14.64
N TRP A 22 14.08 -1.49 -13.55
CA TRP A 22 14.51 -2.83 -13.13
C TRP A 22 13.70 -3.38 -11.96
N LEU A 23 13.18 -2.50 -11.10
CA LEU A 23 12.56 -2.88 -9.83
C LEU A 23 11.06 -3.15 -9.90
N ALA A 24 10.34 -2.65 -10.92
CA ALA A 24 8.89 -2.64 -10.89
C ALA A 24 8.24 -2.79 -12.27
N ASP A 25 6.95 -3.14 -12.26
CA ASP A 25 6.08 -3.15 -13.42
C ASP A 25 4.97 -2.10 -13.26
N PRO A 26 4.69 -1.29 -14.30
CA PRO A 26 3.52 -0.43 -14.31
C PRO A 26 2.24 -1.27 -14.32
N VAL A 27 1.27 -0.91 -13.47
CA VAL A 27 0.01 -1.64 -13.32
C VAL A 27 -1.19 -0.68 -13.28
N HIS A 28 -2.39 -1.24 -13.35
CA HIS A 28 -3.63 -0.48 -13.21
C HIS A 28 -4.40 -0.95 -11.97
N PRO A 29 -5.07 -0.03 -11.26
CA PRO A 29 -5.99 -0.40 -10.21
C PRO A 29 -7.18 -1.19 -10.77
N ALA A 30 -7.68 -2.14 -9.99
CA ALA A 30 -8.95 -2.77 -10.29
C ALA A 30 -10.09 -1.73 -10.17
N PRO A 31 -11.08 -1.77 -11.08
CA PRO A 31 -12.30 -1.00 -10.90
C PRO A 31 -13.15 -1.62 -9.79
N PHE A 32 -13.69 -0.77 -8.91
CA PHE A 32 -14.56 -1.18 -7.81
C PHE A 32 -15.98 -0.65 -7.98
N PRO A 33 -17.03 -1.47 -7.74
CA PRO A 33 -18.43 -1.04 -7.82
C PRO A 33 -18.76 0.14 -6.89
N ALA A 34 -18.20 0.12 -5.68
CA ALA A 34 -18.37 1.15 -4.66
C ALA A 34 -17.02 1.62 -4.12
N ALA A 35 -17.04 2.76 -3.42
CA ALA A 35 -15.86 3.29 -2.75
C ALA A 35 -16.29 3.95 -1.43
N GLU A 36 -16.67 3.12 -0.45
CA GLU A 36 -17.15 3.61 0.84
C GLU A 36 -15.98 3.76 1.82
N LEU A 37 -15.70 4.98 2.27
CA LEU A 37 -14.64 5.27 3.24
C LEU A 37 -14.95 4.62 4.59
N ARG A 38 -14.12 3.65 4.99
CA ARG A 38 -14.24 2.95 6.28
C ARG A 38 -13.27 3.44 7.32
N PHE A 39 -12.10 3.90 6.90
CA PHE A 39 -11.08 4.42 7.80
C PHE A 39 -10.17 5.40 7.06
N ARG A 40 -9.87 6.53 7.71
CA ARG A 40 -8.85 7.49 7.33
C ARG A 40 -8.00 7.77 8.57
N ASN A 41 -6.69 7.63 8.45
CA ASN A 41 -5.79 7.88 9.56
C ASN A 41 -5.59 9.39 9.76
N ARG A 42 -6.53 10.03 10.47
CA ARG A 42 -6.51 11.48 10.76
C ARG A 42 -5.34 11.95 11.62
N ARG A 43 -4.59 11.03 12.23
CA ARG A 43 -3.35 11.39 12.95
C ARG A 43 -2.21 11.60 11.96
N TRP A 44 -2.16 10.78 10.91
CA TRP A 44 -1.06 10.77 9.96
C TRP A 44 -1.32 11.59 8.70
N ASP A 45 -2.55 11.87 8.32
CA ASP A 45 -2.86 12.61 7.08
C ASP A 45 -2.29 14.04 7.08
N GLY A 46 -2.40 14.77 8.19
CA GLY A 46 -1.78 16.09 8.35
C GLY A 46 -0.26 16.04 8.33
N SER A 47 0.35 14.95 8.82
CA SER A 47 1.81 14.81 8.85
C SER A 47 2.47 14.65 7.49
N VAL A 48 1.65 14.44 6.47
CA VAL A 48 2.03 14.33 5.05
C VAL A 48 1.30 15.37 4.19
N GLY A 49 0.62 16.33 4.82
CA GLY A 49 -0.07 17.45 4.17
C GLY A 49 -1.28 17.09 3.32
N LEU A 50 -1.97 16.00 3.66
CA LEU A 50 -3.17 15.53 2.95
C LEU A 50 -4.45 15.72 3.77
N ASP A 51 -4.37 16.34 4.95
CA ASP A 51 -5.50 16.66 5.82
C ASP A 51 -6.53 17.61 5.19
N GLY A 52 -6.09 18.46 4.25
CA GLY A 52 -6.94 19.39 3.50
C GLY A 52 -7.86 18.76 2.44
N LEU A 53 -7.70 17.47 2.13
CA LEU A 53 -8.57 16.78 1.18
C LEU A 53 -9.94 16.50 1.83
N ASP A 54 -11.02 16.82 1.12
CA ASP A 54 -12.36 16.35 1.49
C ASP A 54 -12.53 14.83 1.23
N ASP A 55 -13.64 14.24 1.69
CA ASP A 55 -13.87 12.81 1.56
C ASP A 55 -14.00 12.35 0.09
N SER A 56 -14.50 13.21 -0.81
CA SER A 56 -14.62 12.91 -2.24
C SER A 56 -13.23 12.86 -2.89
N GLN A 57 -12.40 13.86 -2.62
CA GLN A 57 -11.00 13.90 -3.06
C GLN A 57 -10.18 12.75 -2.45
N TRP A 58 -10.46 12.40 -1.20
CA TRP A 58 -9.82 11.26 -0.55
C TRP A 58 -10.17 9.94 -1.26
N VAL A 59 -11.45 9.72 -1.56
CA VAL A 59 -11.90 8.54 -2.32
C VAL A 59 -11.28 8.50 -3.72
N GLU A 60 -11.16 9.65 -4.40
CA GLU A 60 -10.54 9.74 -5.72
C GLU A 60 -9.08 9.25 -5.71
N HIS A 61 -8.29 9.66 -4.71
CA HIS A 61 -6.88 9.25 -4.62
C HIS A 61 -6.66 7.89 -3.95
N PHE A 62 -7.46 7.51 -2.96
CA PHE A 62 -7.22 6.31 -2.14
C PHE A 62 -8.14 5.12 -2.46
N ALA A 63 -9.10 5.28 -3.37
CA ALA A 63 -9.92 4.20 -3.92
C ALA A 63 -9.77 4.06 -5.44
N ARG A 64 -9.84 5.18 -6.16
CA ARG A 64 -9.72 5.20 -7.63
C ARG A 64 -8.28 5.30 -8.10
N PHE A 65 -7.37 5.66 -7.19
CA PHE A 65 -5.95 5.80 -7.44
C PHE A 65 -5.63 6.78 -8.57
N ALA A 66 -6.42 7.86 -8.65
CA ALA A 66 -5.99 9.03 -9.39
C ALA A 66 -4.65 9.52 -8.81
N PRO A 67 -3.64 9.82 -9.64
CA PRO A 67 -2.36 10.29 -9.16
C PRO A 67 -2.48 11.50 -8.24
N LEU A 68 -1.75 11.50 -7.13
CA LEU A 68 -1.57 12.71 -6.34
C LEU A 68 -0.74 13.72 -7.15
N PRO A 69 -0.97 15.04 -6.98
CA PRO A 69 -0.17 16.05 -7.67
C PRO A 69 1.34 15.86 -7.47
N GLY A 70 2.11 15.91 -8.56
CA GLY A 70 3.58 15.75 -8.52
C GLY A 70 4.05 14.32 -8.19
N ASN A 71 3.20 13.32 -8.30
CA ASN A 71 3.52 11.94 -7.92
C ASN A 71 3.53 10.97 -9.12
N LEU A 72 3.59 9.66 -8.84
CA LEU A 72 3.64 8.62 -9.87
C LEU A 72 2.43 8.74 -10.82
N PRO A 73 2.63 8.86 -12.14
CA PRO A 73 1.53 8.95 -13.10
C PRO A 73 0.79 7.62 -13.25
N GLN A 74 1.45 6.51 -12.92
CA GLN A 74 0.89 5.17 -12.91
C GLN A 74 1.44 4.38 -11.71
N PRO A 75 0.62 3.57 -11.03
CA PRO A 75 1.10 2.74 -9.95
C PRO A 75 2.09 1.66 -10.41
N LEU A 76 2.96 1.25 -9.48
CA LEU A 76 4.04 0.30 -9.72
C LEU A 76 3.92 -0.92 -8.80
N ALA A 77 3.86 -2.11 -9.37
CA ALA A 77 3.98 -3.37 -8.63
C ALA A 77 5.46 -3.74 -8.52
N LEU A 78 6.00 -3.81 -7.30
CA LEU A 78 7.41 -4.10 -7.09
C LEU A 78 7.73 -5.58 -7.30
N ARG A 79 8.87 -5.83 -7.95
CA ARG A 79 9.44 -7.17 -8.17
C ARG A 79 10.32 -7.54 -6.98
N TYR A 80 10.12 -8.73 -6.43
CA TYR A 80 11.00 -9.28 -5.40
C TYR A 80 10.86 -10.79 -5.33
N HIS A 81 11.91 -11.49 -4.95
CA HIS A 81 11.85 -12.92 -4.66
C HIS A 81 11.78 -13.13 -3.16
N GLY A 82 11.94 -14.35 -2.67
CA GLY A 82 12.02 -14.56 -1.23
C GLY A 82 12.09 -16.01 -0.83
N HIS A 83 12.43 -16.25 0.44
CA HIS A 83 12.33 -17.58 1.03
C HIS A 83 11.00 -17.71 1.77
N GLN A 84 10.11 -18.55 1.27
CA GLN A 84 8.88 -18.92 1.98
C GLN A 84 9.11 -20.26 2.67
N PHE A 85 9.01 -20.27 4.00
CA PHE A 85 9.26 -21.47 4.80
C PHE A 85 10.60 -22.16 4.47
N ARG A 86 11.67 -21.35 4.32
CA ARG A 86 13.05 -21.74 3.98
C ARG A 86 13.26 -22.23 2.54
N VAL A 87 12.24 -22.24 1.69
CA VAL A 87 12.37 -22.57 0.27
C VAL A 87 12.40 -21.28 -0.55
N TYR A 88 13.40 -21.15 -1.42
CA TYR A 88 13.50 -20.02 -2.32
C TYR A 88 12.37 -20.04 -3.35
N ASN A 89 11.69 -18.90 -3.51
CA ASN A 89 10.60 -18.70 -4.43
C ASN A 89 10.91 -17.50 -5.35
N PRO A 90 11.23 -17.74 -6.64
CA PRO A 90 11.46 -16.68 -7.62
C PRO A 90 10.16 -16.06 -8.17
N GLU A 91 8.99 -16.57 -7.80
CA GLU A 91 7.69 -16.14 -8.33
C GLU A 91 6.92 -15.26 -7.34
N LEU A 92 7.65 -14.41 -6.60
CA LEU A 92 7.06 -13.40 -5.72
C LEU A 92 7.04 -12.02 -6.38
N GLY A 93 6.39 -11.07 -5.72
CA GLY A 93 6.20 -9.71 -6.20
C GLY A 93 4.97 -9.10 -5.52
N ASP A 94 4.64 -7.85 -5.83
CA ASP A 94 3.44 -7.22 -5.29
C ASP A 94 2.19 -7.78 -5.97
N GLY A 95 1.73 -8.95 -5.52
CA GLY A 95 0.65 -9.72 -6.17
C GLY A 95 -0.78 -9.29 -5.86
N ARG A 96 -1.00 -8.27 -5.03
CA ARG A 96 -2.36 -7.77 -4.71
C ARG A 96 -2.37 -6.30 -4.32
N GLY A 97 -1.43 -5.54 -4.85
CA GLY A 97 -1.06 -4.23 -4.36
C GLY A 97 -0.04 -3.58 -5.27
N PHE A 98 0.22 -2.31 -5.05
CA PHE A 98 1.22 -1.53 -5.75
C PHE A 98 1.62 -0.33 -4.90
N LEU A 99 2.76 0.27 -5.21
CA LEU A 99 3.11 1.62 -4.78
C LEU A 99 2.45 2.62 -5.75
N PHE A 100 1.67 3.57 -5.24
CA PHE A 100 1.06 4.60 -6.11
C PHE A 100 1.51 6.02 -5.81
N ALA A 101 2.14 6.25 -4.65
CA ALA A 101 2.68 7.56 -4.34
C ALA A 101 3.86 7.50 -3.36
N GLN A 102 4.76 8.48 -3.44
CA GLN A 102 5.79 8.74 -2.45
C GLN A 102 5.83 10.23 -2.07
N LEU A 103 6.07 10.51 -0.81
CA LEU A 103 6.07 11.86 -0.25
C LEU A 103 7.02 11.95 0.94
N ARG A 104 7.36 13.17 1.37
CA ARG A 104 8.14 13.41 2.58
C ARG A 104 7.26 13.89 3.72
N ASP A 105 7.56 13.41 4.93
CA ASP A 105 6.95 13.95 6.15
C ASP A 105 7.63 15.24 6.62
N GLY A 106 7.13 15.83 7.72
CA GLY A 106 7.68 17.05 8.32
C GLY A 106 9.14 16.96 8.82
N HIS A 107 9.72 15.75 8.88
CA HIS A 107 11.13 15.52 9.18
C HIS A 107 11.96 15.23 7.92
N GLY A 108 11.37 15.39 6.74
CA GLY A 108 12.01 15.10 5.46
C GLY A 108 12.19 13.60 5.18
N ARG A 109 11.55 12.71 5.94
CA ARG A 109 11.66 11.27 5.72
C ARG A 109 10.78 10.87 4.54
N LEU A 110 11.33 10.10 3.61
CA LEU A 110 10.57 9.52 2.51
C LEU A 110 9.57 8.49 3.05
N LEU A 111 8.33 8.56 2.57
CA LEU A 111 7.25 7.64 2.87
C LEU A 111 6.58 7.18 1.58
N ASP A 112 6.30 5.89 1.54
CA ASP A 112 5.55 5.21 0.50
C ASP A 112 4.07 5.11 0.88
N LEU A 113 3.20 5.34 -0.10
CA LEU A 113 1.80 4.97 -0.09
C LEU A 113 1.60 3.69 -0.92
N GLY A 114 1.76 2.54 -0.25
CA GLY A 114 1.62 1.21 -0.83
C GLY A 114 0.24 0.61 -0.56
N THR A 115 -0.30 -0.16 -1.49
CA THR A 115 -1.69 -0.64 -1.43
C THR A 115 -1.79 -2.14 -1.18
N LYS A 116 -2.99 -2.57 -0.77
CA LYS A 116 -3.36 -3.98 -0.61
C LYS A 116 -4.84 -4.15 -0.96
N GLY A 117 -5.15 -5.16 -1.77
CA GLY A 117 -6.48 -5.37 -2.32
C GLY A 117 -6.83 -4.51 -3.53
N SER A 118 -5.82 -3.89 -4.15
CA SER A 118 -6.04 -2.92 -5.23
C SER A 118 -6.18 -3.53 -6.63
N GLY A 119 -6.18 -4.86 -6.75
CA GLY A 119 -6.28 -5.56 -8.01
C GLY A 119 -5.20 -6.60 -8.25
N GLN A 120 -5.35 -7.34 -9.35
CA GLN A 120 -4.31 -8.24 -9.83
C GLN A 120 -3.18 -7.45 -10.48
N THR A 121 -1.98 -8.01 -10.40
CA THR A 121 -0.76 -7.53 -11.04
C THR A 121 -0.11 -8.73 -11.77
N PRO A 122 0.94 -8.51 -12.57
CA PRO A 122 1.71 -9.62 -13.13
C PRO A 122 2.27 -10.59 -12.07
N TRP A 123 2.32 -10.16 -10.81
CA TRP A 123 2.86 -10.91 -9.66
C TRP A 123 1.78 -11.59 -8.82
N SER A 124 0.52 -11.58 -9.25
CA SER A 124 -0.62 -12.18 -8.52
C SER A 124 -0.58 -13.70 -8.45
N ARG A 125 0.11 -14.37 -9.38
CA ARG A 125 0.00 -15.82 -9.61
C ARG A 125 -1.49 -16.18 -9.74
N ASP A 126 -1.96 -17.16 -8.97
CA ASP A 126 -3.36 -17.59 -8.95
C ASP A 126 -4.27 -16.76 -8.02
N GLY A 127 -3.75 -15.71 -7.39
CA GLY A 127 -4.51 -14.85 -6.48
C GLY A 127 -5.42 -13.86 -7.22
N ASP A 128 -6.59 -13.55 -6.65
CA ASP A 128 -7.56 -12.59 -7.22
C ASP A 128 -7.19 -11.11 -7.01
N GLY A 129 -6.08 -10.83 -6.32
CA GLY A 129 -5.60 -9.48 -6.05
C GLY A 129 -6.47 -8.69 -5.06
N ARG A 130 -7.42 -9.33 -4.36
CA ARG A 130 -8.36 -8.67 -3.44
C ARG A 130 -7.99 -8.85 -1.97
N LEU A 131 -8.54 -7.97 -1.14
CA LEU A 131 -8.42 -7.99 0.31
C LEU A 131 -9.83 -7.98 0.92
N THR A 132 -10.08 -8.81 1.92
CA THR A 132 -11.34 -8.75 2.66
C THR A 132 -11.34 -7.59 3.63
N LEU A 133 -12.50 -6.98 3.87
CA LEU A 133 -12.69 -5.92 4.85
C LEU A 133 -12.28 -6.38 6.25
N LYS A 134 -12.55 -7.65 6.60
CA LYS A 134 -12.04 -8.26 7.84
C LYS A 134 -10.52 -8.20 7.90
N GLY A 135 -9.83 -8.54 6.81
CA GLY A 135 -8.38 -8.44 6.69
C GLY A 135 -7.86 -7.02 6.85
N ALA A 136 -8.53 -6.03 6.25
CA ALA A 136 -8.19 -4.62 6.41
C ALA A 136 -8.40 -4.12 7.86
N VAL A 137 -9.54 -4.45 8.48
CA VAL A 137 -9.83 -4.06 9.87
C VAL A 137 -8.82 -4.66 10.85
N ARG A 138 -8.42 -5.92 10.66
CA ARG A 138 -7.36 -6.54 11.47
C ARG A 138 -6.04 -5.78 11.35
N GLU A 139 -5.75 -5.25 10.17
CA GLU A 139 -4.53 -4.50 9.93
C GLU A 139 -4.55 -3.13 10.62
N ILE A 140 -5.69 -2.41 10.59
CA ILE A 140 -5.88 -1.18 11.38
C ILE A 140 -5.55 -1.46 12.85
N LEU A 141 -6.22 -2.46 13.45
CA LEU A 141 -6.06 -2.79 14.86
C LEU A 141 -4.60 -3.13 15.21
N ALA A 142 -3.94 -3.94 14.36
CA ALA A 142 -2.56 -4.33 14.58
C ALA A 142 -1.60 -3.14 14.48
N THR A 143 -1.73 -2.29 13.46
CA THR A 143 -0.83 -1.14 13.26
C THR A 143 -1.00 -0.09 14.33
N GLU A 144 -2.24 0.21 14.73
CA GLU A 144 -2.53 1.19 15.79
C GLU A 144 -2.04 0.70 17.16
N MET A 145 -2.24 -0.59 17.48
CA MET A 145 -1.73 -1.17 18.72
C MET A 145 -0.20 -1.12 18.78
N LEU A 146 0.48 -1.54 17.71
CA LEU A 146 1.95 -1.52 17.64
C LEU A 146 2.49 -0.10 17.78
N GLU A 147 1.86 0.89 17.14
CA GLU A 147 2.24 2.29 17.29
C GLU A 147 2.03 2.81 18.71
N ALA A 148 0.89 2.50 19.33
CA ALA A 148 0.61 2.89 20.72
C ALA A 148 1.65 2.32 21.70
N LEU A 149 2.16 1.11 21.41
CA LEU A 149 3.25 0.47 22.15
C LEU A 149 4.65 1.02 21.79
N GLY A 150 4.74 2.00 20.89
CA GLY A 150 6.00 2.62 20.47
C GLY A 150 6.83 1.79 19.49
N VAL A 151 6.26 0.74 18.90
CA VAL A 151 6.93 -0.08 17.89
C VAL A 151 7.00 0.71 16.59
N ASN A 152 8.15 0.67 15.92
CA ASN A 152 8.26 1.20 14.56
C ASN A 152 7.53 0.26 13.60
N THR A 153 6.43 0.75 13.01
CA THR A 153 5.54 -0.04 12.15
C THR A 153 4.93 0.87 11.10
N SER A 154 4.57 0.28 9.95
CA SER A 154 3.74 0.94 8.94
C SER A 154 2.42 1.41 9.53
N LYS A 155 1.82 2.45 8.94
CA LYS A 155 0.49 2.92 9.30
C LYS A 155 -0.51 2.39 8.31
N THR A 156 -1.63 1.86 8.80
CA THR A 156 -2.82 1.80 7.96
C THR A 156 -3.26 3.25 7.76
N PHE A 157 -3.32 3.72 6.52
CA PHE A 157 -3.54 5.13 6.18
C PHE A 157 -4.97 5.39 5.68
N SER A 158 -5.48 4.51 4.82
CA SER A 158 -6.86 4.56 4.32
C SER A 158 -7.40 3.15 4.14
N VAL A 159 -8.69 2.94 4.43
CA VAL A 159 -9.44 1.73 4.07
C VAL A 159 -10.74 2.14 3.41
N ILE A 160 -10.94 1.63 2.20
CA ILE A 160 -12.14 1.83 1.40
C ILE A 160 -12.77 0.47 1.13
N GLU A 161 -14.07 0.33 1.38
CA GLU A 161 -14.82 -0.84 0.96
C GLU A 161 -15.22 -0.73 -0.51
N THR A 162 -15.02 -1.81 -1.26
CA THR A 162 -15.15 -1.80 -2.72
C THR A 162 -16.54 -2.20 -3.21
N GLY A 163 -17.38 -2.77 -2.33
CA GLY A 163 -18.69 -3.32 -2.70
C GLY A 163 -18.63 -4.66 -3.44
N GLU A 164 -17.45 -5.25 -3.61
CA GLU A 164 -17.32 -6.60 -4.16
C GLU A 164 -17.55 -7.67 -3.08
N GLU A 165 -18.12 -8.80 -3.51
CA GLU A 165 -18.26 -10.02 -2.72
C GLU A 165 -17.12 -10.99 -3.02
N LEU A 166 -16.41 -11.41 -1.98
CA LEU A 166 -15.26 -12.32 -2.08
C LEU A 166 -15.60 -13.68 -1.49
N PHE A 167 -15.31 -14.73 -2.24
CA PHE A 167 -15.41 -16.10 -1.73
C PHE A 167 -14.06 -16.53 -1.15
N ARG A 168 -14.07 -16.92 0.11
CA ARG A 168 -12.91 -17.32 0.91
C ARG A 168 -13.23 -18.61 1.66
N GLN A 169 -12.25 -19.49 1.77
CA GLN A 169 -12.41 -20.75 2.49
C GLN A 169 -12.12 -20.60 4.00
N ASP A 170 -11.40 -19.55 4.39
CA ASP A 170 -10.92 -19.28 5.74
C ASP A 170 -11.78 -18.24 6.51
N GLU A 171 -12.86 -17.74 5.89
CA GLU A 171 -13.84 -16.88 6.55
C GLU A 171 -15.25 -17.01 5.93
N PRO A 172 -16.32 -16.62 6.66
CA PRO A 172 -17.68 -16.65 6.13
C PRO A 172 -17.81 -15.88 4.81
N SER A 173 -18.40 -16.54 3.81
CA SER A 173 -18.60 -15.99 2.47
C SER A 173 -20.09 -15.72 2.17
N PRO A 174 -20.42 -14.72 1.34
CA PRO A 174 -19.52 -13.77 0.71
C PRO A 174 -18.91 -12.78 1.73
N ALA A 175 -17.59 -12.65 1.69
CA ALA A 175 -16.85 -11.68 2.50
C ALA A 175 -16.81 -10.34 1.77
N ARG A 176 -17.00 -9.25 2.50
CA ARG A 176 -16.93 -7.89 1.94
C ARG A 176 -15.49 -7.57 1.53
N SER A 177 -15.31 -6.98 0.36
CA SER A 177 -13.99 -6.57 -0.17
C SER A 177 -13.60 -5.16 0.27
N ALA A 178 -12.31 -4.93 0.47
CA ALA A 178 -11.74 -3.62 0.77
C ALA A 178 -10.41 -3.43 0.03
N VAL A 179 -10.07 -2.17 -0.20
CA VAL A 179 -8.71 -1.76 -0.53
C VAL A 179 -8.13 -0.95 0.63
N LEU A 180 -6.87 -1.20 0.93
CA LEU A 180 -6.14 -0.57 2.01
C LEU A 180 -4.91 0.13 1.45
N VAL A 181 -4.62 1.32 1.96
CA VAL A 181 -3.37 2.04 1.73
C VAL A 181 -2.56 2.07 3.02
N ARG A 182 -1.27 1.73 2.90
CA ARG A 182 -0.26 1.80 3.95
C ARG A 182 0.62 3.01 3.74
N LEU A 183 0.95 3.69 4.83
CA LEU A 183 2.04 4.65 4.89
C LEU A 183 3.25 3.98 5.56
N SER A 184 4.38 3.89 4.86
CA SER A 184 5.58 3.18 5.33
C SER A 184 6.85 3.90 4.89
N HIS A 185 8.00 3.64 5.51
CA HIS A 185 9.30 4.17 5.08
C HIS A 185 9.83 3.56 3.77
N GLY A 186 9.14 2.56 3.23
CA GLY A 186 9.54 1.85 2.02
C GLY A 186 8.82 0.50 1.90
N HIS A 187 8.72 0.00 0.67
CA HIS A 187 8.27 -1.36 0.35
C HIS A 187 9.39 -2.23 -0.24
N ILE A 188 10.63 -1.76 -0.19
CA ILE A 188 11.82 -2.58 -0.47
C ILE A 188 11.96 -3.67 0.58
N ARG A 189 12.25 -4.89 0.15
CA ARG A 189 12.33 -6.07 1.02
C ARG A 189 13.71 -6.71 0.87
N ILE A 190 14.11 -7.55 1.82
CA ILE A 190 15.29 -8.43 1.66
C ILE A 190 15.18 -9.22 0.34
N GLY A 191 13.97 -9.66 0.01
CA GLY A 191 13.63 -10.33 -1.24
C GLY A 191 13.96 -9.55 -2.52
N THR A 192 13.98 -8.22 -2.47
CA THR A 192 14.38 -7.35 -3.59
C THR A 192 15.85 -7.59 -3.93
N PHE A 193 16.72 -7.61 -2.93
CA PHE A 193 18.14 -7.88 -3.10
C PHE A 193 18.41 -9.35 -3.46
N GLN A 194 17.65 -10.28 -2.87
CA GLN A 194 17.75 -11.71 -3.23
C GLN A 194 17.42 -11.94 -4.71
N ARG A 195 16.48 -11.20 -5.27
CA ARG A 195 16.16 -11.25 -6.71
C ARG A 195 17.36 -10.85 -7.57
N LEU A 196 18.02 -9.74 -7.25
CA LEU A 196 19.18 -9.25 -8.01
C LEU A 196 20.29 -10.31 -8.03
N VAL A 197 20.63 -10.85 -6.86
CA VAL A 197 21.64 -11.93 -6.74
C VAL A 197 21.27 -13.16 -7.56
N TYR A 198 20.00 -13.54 -7.60
CA TYR A 198 19.56 -14.71 -8.37
C TYR A 198 19.61 -14.50 -9.88
N LEU A 199 19.35 -13.27 -10.35
CA LEU A 199 19.36 -12.92 -11.77
C LEU A 199 20.75 -12.52 -12.28
N ASP A 200 21.76 -12.51 -11.41
CA ASP A 200 23.10 -11.98 -11.70
C ASP A 200 23.04 -10.51 -12.16
N GLU A 201 22.09 -9.75 -11.59
CA GLU A 201 21.92 -8.31 -11.81
C GLU A 201 22.71 -7.53 -10.73
N PRO A 202 23.44 -6.46 -11.11
CA PRO A 202 24.26 -5.67 -10.18
C PRO A 202 23.44 -4.84 -9.17
#